data_AF-A0A4U8YPQ0-F1
#
_entry.id   AF-A0A4U8YPQ0-F1
#
_cell.length_a   1.000
_cell.length_b   1.000
_cell.length_c   1.000
_cell.angle_alpha   90.00
_cell.angle_beta   90.00
_cell.angle_gamma   90.00
#
_symmetry.space_group_name_H-M   'P 1'
#
loop_
_entity.id
_entity.type
_entity.pdbx_description
1 polymer ?
#
loop_
_entity_poly.entity_id
_entity_poly.type
_entity_poly.pdbx_seq_one_letter_code
_entity_poly.pdbx_strand_id
1 'polypeptide(L)'
;MGPSPMRTVTYIRHAPFAEPEIRSAELAVFVYDIPYVGACGIFPPYPLINRLFESGGAEGGMGPGATWPPFFLNETEYDDLVAAIERLDLTSLQEKARFGRVAFSFDKELETETDWDTWAQKACDRHRKAWYQKLQHAQAGSKGGADGP
;
A
#
# COMPACT_ATOMS: atom_id res chain seq x y z
N MET A 1 11.69 -7.51 -24.86
CA MET A 1 10.90 -6.34 -24.42
C MET A 1 11.46 -5.90 -23.08
N GLY A 2 11.85 -4.64 -22.95
CA GLY A 2 12.21 -4.09 -21.63
C GLY A 2 10.96 -3.97 -20.75
N PRO A 3 11.11 -3.76 -19.43
CA PRO A 3 9.98 -3.49 -18.57
C PRO A 3 9.24 -2.23 -19.06
N SER A 4 7.92 -2.27 -19.06
CA SER A 4 7.10 -1.08 -19.32
C SER A 4 7.33 -0.05 -18.22
N PRO A 5 7.33 1.26 -18.52
CA PRO A 5 7.39 2.27 -17.47
C PRO A 5 6.19 2.14 -16.54
N MET A 6 6.43 2.16 -15.23
CA MET A 6 5.39 2.03 -14.22
C MET A 6 4.36 3.16 -14.37
N ARG A 7 3.07 2.82 -14.27
CA ARG A 7 1.98 3.80 -14.32
C ARG A 7 2.17 4.85 -13.22
N THR A 8 1.98 6.12 -13.56
CA THR A 8 1.89 7.21 -12.57
C THR A 8 0.42 7.52 -12.31
N VAL A 9 0.06 7.70 -11.04
CA VAL A 9 -1.31 7.99 -10.59
C VAL A 9 -1.34 9.37 -9.94
N THR A 10 -2.28 10.21 -10.36
CA THR A 10 -2.61 11.47 -9.70
C THR A 10 -3.79 11.24 -8.75
N TYR A 11 -3.64 11.66 -7.50
CA TYR A 11 -4.61 11.40 -6.43
C TYR A 11 -4.60 12.53 -5.40
N ILE A 12 -5.62 12.55 -4.54
CA ILE A 12 -5.75 13.50 -3.44
C ILE A 12 -5.58 12.74 -2.15
N ARG A 13 -4.74 13.28 -1.26
CA ARG A 13 -4.59 12.81 0.10
C ARG A 13 -5.44 13.62 1.04
N HIS A 14 -6.23 12.93 1.86
CA HIS A 14 -7.06 13.52 2.89
C HIS A 14 -6.44 13.23 4.25
N ALA A 15 -6.30 14.24 5.10
CA ALA A 15 -5.88 14.06 6.48
C ALA A 15 -6.88 14.76 7.41
N PRO A 16 -7.13 14.21 8.61
CA PRO A 16 -7.98 14.88 9.58
C PRO A 16 -7.44 16.29 9.86
N PHE A 17 -8.31 17.29 9.76
CA PHE A 17 -8.01 18.69 10.08
C PHE A 17 -6.92 19.35 9.22
N ALA A 18 -6.61 18.79 8.05
CA ALA A 18 -5.68 19.38 7.09
C ALA A 18 -6.31 19.54 5.72
N GLU A 19 -5.85 20.53 4.96
CA GLU A 19 -6.27 20.72 3.58
C GLU A 19 -5.86 19.52 2.71
N PRO A 20 -6.69 19.10 1.73
CA PRO A 20 -6.36 18.02 0.84
C PRO A 20 -5.08 18.31 0.02
N GLU A 21 -4.19 17.33 -0.06
CA GLU A 21 -2.92 17.43 -0.78
C GLU A 21 -3.00 16.68 -2.11
N ILE A 22 -2.83 17.38 -3.24
CA ILE A 22 -2.73 16.75 -4.56
C ILE A 22 -1.34 16.13 -4.72
N ARG A 23 -1.29 14.87 -5.15
CA ARG A 23 -0.06 14.12 -5.37
C ARG A 23 -0.07 13.43 -6.72
N SER A 24 1.12 13.19 -7.23
CA SER A 24 1.37 12.34 -8.39
C SER A 24 2.53 11.43 -8.06
N ALA A 25 2.35 10.12 -8.19
CA ALA A 25 3.36 9.14 -7.82
C ALA A 25 3.27 7.89 -8.70
N GLU A 26 4.39 7.16 -8.82
CA GLU A 26 4.37 5.82 -9.42
C GLU A 26 3.42 4.91 -8.64
N LEU A 27 2.76 4.00 -9.34
CA LEU A 27 1.75 3.09 -8.80
C LEU A 27 2.26 2.32 -7.57
N ALA A 28 3.52 1.86 -7.60
CA ALA A 28 4.17 1.16 -6.49
C ALA A 28 4.36 2.04 -5.23
N VAL A 29 4.46 3.36 -5.38
CA VAL A 29 4.49 4.30 -4.24
C VAL A 29 3.06 4.64 -3.82
N PHE A 30 2.18 4.90 -4.77
CA PHE A 30 0.78 5.27 -4.54
C PHE A 30 0.04 4.25 -3.66
N VAL A 31 0.27 2.94 -3.85
CA VAL A 31 -0.39 1.93 -3.00
C VAL A 31 -0.05 2.09 -1.51
N TYR A 32 1.12 2.62 -1.16
CA TYR A 32 1.49 2.91 0.23
C TYR A 32 0.87 4.21 0.77
N ASP A 33 0.09 4.94 -0.02
CA ASP A 33 -0.72 6.07 0.45
C ASP A 33 -2.19 5.72 0.65
N ILE A 34 -2.62 4.58 0.12
CA ILE A 34 -3.99 4.12 0.28
C ILE A 34 -4.12 3.47 1.66
N PRO A 35 -4.98 4.00 2.54
CA PRO A 35 -5.23 3.37 3.84
C PRO A 35 -5.88 2.01 3.63
N TYR A 36 -5.41 1.01 4.37
CA TYR A 36 -5.97 -0.36 4.36
C TYR A 36 -5.94 -1.06 2.99
N VAL A 37 -5.06 -0.67 2.06
CA VAL A 37 -4.87 -1.40 0.79
C VAL A 37 -4.55 -2.87 1.03
N GLY A 38 -3.80 -3.16 2.09
CA GLY A 38 -3.38 -4.50 2.49
C GLY A 38 -3.90 -4.87 3.87
N ALA A 39 -3.91 -6.17 4.17
CA ALA A 39 -4.30 -6.69 5.47
C ALA A 39 -3.10 -7.36 6.15
N CYS A 40 -2.74 -6.88 7.34
CA CYS A 40 -1.64 -7.43 8.14
C CYS A 40 -0.32 -7.61 7.35
N GLY A 41 0.01 -6.62 6.52
CA GLY A 41 1.24 -6.59 5.71
C GLY A 41 1.17 -7.40 4.41
N ILE A 42 0.03 -8.00 4.08
CA ILE A 42 -0.16 -8.73 2.82
C ILE A 42 -0.84 -7.84 1.78
N PHE A 43 -0.29 -7.81 0.57
CA PHE A 43 -0.88 -7.11 -0.57
C PHE A 43 -2.03 -7.93 -1.17
N PRO A 44 -3.14 -7.30 -1.59
CA PRO A 44 -4.29 -8.01 -2.15
C PRO A 44 -4.02 -8.59 -3.54
N PRO A 45 -4.67 -9.70 -3.90
CA PRO A 45 -4.58 -10.29 -5.23
C PRO A 45 -5.25 -9.42 -6.31
N TYR A 46 -4.91 -9.71 -7.57
CA TYR A 46 -5.38 -9.01 -8.77
C TYR A 46 -6.88 -8.62 -8.77
N PRO A 47 -7.84 -9.53 -8.54
CA PRO A 47 -9.25 -9.17 -8.57
C PRO A 47 -9.64 -8.21 -7.44
N LEU A 48 -9.00 -8.29 -6.28
CA LEU A 48 -9.30 -7.42 -5.14
C LEU A 48 -8.70 -6.03 -5.31
N ILE A 49 -7.44 -5.95 -5.77
CA ILE A 49 -6.81 -4.64 -5.98
C ILE A 49 -7.50 -3.83 -7.08
N ASN A 50 -7.98 -4.48 -8.15
CA ASN A 50 -8.72 -3.79 -9.20
C ASN A 50 -10.07 -3.26 -8.70
N ARG A 51 -10.81 -4.02 -7.89
CA ARG A 51 -12.03 -3.51 -7.25
C ARG A 51 -11.74 -2.28 -6.38
N LEU A 52 -10.62 -2.27 -5.66
CA LEU A 52 -10.20 -1.10 -4.91
C LEU A 52 -9.91 0.08 -5.84
N PHE A 53 -9.12 -0.10 -6.90
CA PHE A 53 -8.78 0.98 -7.82
C PHE A 53 -9.99 1.52 -8.59
N GLU A 54 -10.97 0.69 -8.92
CA GLU A 54 -12.23 1.09 -9.54
C GLU A 54 -13.13 1.89 -8.58
N SER A 55 -13.00 1.71 -7.27
CA SER A 55 -13.81 2.46 -6.29
C SER A 55 -13.48 3.96 -6.22
N GLY A 56 -12.27 4.36 -6.63
CA GLY A 56 -11.80 5.76 -6.52
C GLY A 56 -11.44 6.22 -5.10
N GLY A 57 -11.48 5.32 -4.10
CA GLY A 57 -11.05 5.62 -2.74
C GLY A 57 -12.07 6.39 -1.89
N ALA A 58 -11.61 6.94 -0.76
CA ALA A 58 -12.45 7.67 0.20
C ALA A 58 -11.64 8.69 1.00
N GLU A 59 -12.33 9.72 1.52
CA GLU A 59 -11.73 10.81 2.30
C GLU A 59 -11.26 10.38 3.71
N GLY A 60 -11.66 9.20 4.18
CA GLY A 60 -11.17 8.63 5.46
C GLY A 60 -11.88 9.14 6.71
N GLY A 61 -12.71 10.19 6.62
CA GLY A 61 -13.52 10.70 7.72
C GLY A 61 -12.68 11.14 8.92
N MET A 62 -12.67 10.35 9.99
CA MET A 62 -11.88 10.60 11.20
C MET A 62 -10.41 10.14 11.09
N GLY A 63 -10.06 9.44 10.02
CA GLY A 63 -8.71 8.98 9.71
C GLY A 63 -8.20 9.54 8.39
N PRO A 64 -6.94 9.22 8.02
CA PRO A 64 -6.42 9.56 6.71
C PRO A 64 -7.20 8.84 5.60
N GLY A 65 -7.38 9.53 4.48
CA GLY A 65 -7.99 9.01 3.26
C GLY A 65 -7.14 9.30 2.02
N ALA A 66 -7.56 8.70 0.91
CA ALA A 66 -7.03 8.97 -0.42
C ALA A 66 -8.16 8.80 -1.45
N THR A 67 -8.27 9.73 -2.39
CA THR A 67 -9.21 9.63 -3.52
C THR A 67 -8.50 9.79 -4.86
N TRP A 68 -8.96 9.09 -5.89
CA TRP A 68 -8.36 9.09 -7.22
C TRP A 68 -9.42 8.85 -8.30
N PRO A 69 -9.14 9.23 -9.57
CA PRO A 69 -9.98 8.83 -10.69
C PRO A 69 -9.97 7.29 -10.83
N PRO A 70 -11.12 6.61 -10.90
CA PRO A 70 -11.19 5.16 -11.07
C PRO A 70 -10.36 4.63 -12.24
N PHE A 71 -9.66 3.52 -12.02
CA PHE A 71 -8.90 2.82 -13.05
C PHE A 71 -8.81 1.32 -12.76
N PHE A 72 -8.40 0.55 -13.77
CA PHE A 72 -8.03 -0.85 -13.62
C PHE A 72 -6.60 -1.08 -14.14
N LEU A 73 -5.98 -2.15 -13.64
CA LEU A 73 -4.76 -2.73 -14.17
C LEU A 73 -5.11 -3.95 -15.00
N ASN A 74 -4.40 -4.16 -16.11
CA ASN A 74 -4.35 -5.49 -16.72
C ASN A 74 -3.38 -6.41 -15.95
N GLU A 75 -3.34 -7.70 -16.30
CA GLU A 75 -2.48 -8.69 -15.64
C GLU A 75 -0.99 -8.30 -15.68
N THR A 76 -0.49 -7.85 -16.83
CA THR A 76 0.91 -7.39 -16.97
C THR A 76 1.22 -6.22 -16.05
N GLU A 77 0.33 -5.22 -15.98
CA GLU A 77 0.51 -4.06 -15.08
C GLU A 77 0.48 -4.46 -13.61
N TYR A 78 -0.32 -5.47 -13.26
CA TYR A 78 -0.36 -6.02 -11.91
C TYR A 78 0.92 -6.79 -11.58
N ASP A 79 1.42 -7.63 -12.50
CA ASP A 79 2.68 -8.34 -12.32
C ASP A 79 3.86 -7.37 -12.18
N ASP A 80 3.88 -6.31 -13.00
CA ASP A 80 4.85 -5.23 -12.90
C ASP A 80 4.77 -4.52 -11.54
N LEU A 81 3.56 -4.26 -11.04
CA LEU A 81 3.33 -3.68 -9.71
C LEU A 81 3.85 -4.59 -8.60
N VAL A 82 3.51 -5.88 -8.63
CA VAL A 82 4.00 -6.89 -7.66
C VAL A 82 5.52 -6.90 -7.65
N ALA A 83 6.15 -7.03 -8.82
CA ALA A 83 7.59 -7.05 -8.95
C ALA A 83 8.26 -5.74 -8.47
N ALA A 84 7.61 -4.59 -8.67
CA ALA A 84 8.11 -3.31 -8.17
C ALA A 84 8.00 -3.21 -6.64
N ILE A 85 6.90 -3.66 -6.05
CA ILE A 85 6.72 -3.70 -4.59
C ILE A 85 7.73 -4.62 -3.93
N GLU A 86 8.01 -5.80 -4.50
CA GLU A 86 9.02 -6.74 -3.97
C GLU A 86 10.44 -6.18 -3.96
N ARG A 87 10.77 -5.30 -4.93
CA ARG A 87 12.09 -4.67 -5.07
C ARG A 87 12.19 -3.31 -4.39
N LEU A 88 11.09 -2.84 -3.79
CA LEU A 88 10.98 -1.48 -3.30
C LEU A 88 11.85 -1.28 -2.06
N ASP A 89 12.77 -0.33 -2.14
CA ASP A 89 13.50 0.14 -0.98
C ASP A 89 12.58 1.05 -0.14
N LEU A 90 12.21 0.60 1.06
CA LEU A 90 11.34 1.35 1.97
C LEU A 90 11.93 2.69 2.39
N THR A 91 13.26 2.84 2.39
CA THR A 91 13.87 4.14 2.68
C THR A 91 13.55 5.16 1.58
N SER A 92 13.36 4.69 0.34
CA SER A 92 12.96 5.54 -0.79
C SER A 92 11.50 6.03 -0.70
N LEU A 93 10.70 5.42 0.18
CA LEU A 93 9.31 5.82 0.46
C LEU A 93 9.19 6.87 1.57
N GLN A 94 10.27 7.11 2.32
CA GLN A 94 10.26 8.15 3.35
C GLN A 94 9.87 9.48 2.71
N GLU A 95 8.90 10.18 3.33
CA GLU A 95 8.28 11.43 2.85
C GLU A 95 7.45 11.31 1.56
N LYS A 96 7.61 10.22 0.80
CA LYS A 96 6.87 9.97 -0.44
C LYS A 96 5.53 9.29 -0.21
N ALA A 97 5.42 8.41 0.79
CA ALA A 97 4.17 7.69 1.11
C ALA A 97 3.89 7.61 2.62
N ARG A 98 2.61 7.61 3.00
CA ARG A 98 2.17 7.61 4.41
C ARG A 98 2.39 6.28 5.13
N PHE A 99 2.23 5.16 4.43
CA PHE A 99 2.22 3.81 5.02
C PHE A 99 3.44 2.97 4.63
N GLY A 100 4.54 3.59 4.20
CA GLY A 100 5.77 2.92 3.74
C GLY A 100 6.71 2.35 4.82
N ARG A 101 6.24 2.08 6.04
CA ARG A 101 7.11 1.63 7.16
C ARG A 101 7.45 0.14 7.12
N VAL A 102 6.59 -0.67 6.50
CA VAL A 102 6.78 -2.11 6.36
C VAL A 102 6.39 -2.47 4.93
N ALA A 103 7.28 -3.18 4.23
CA ALA A 103 7.00 -3.64 2.88
C ALA A 103 5.86 -4.63 2.89
N PHE A 104 5.00 -4.54 1.88
CA PHE A 104 4.04 -5.58 1.64
C PHE A 104 4.73 -6.90 1.32
N SER A 105 4.08 -7.99 1.67
CA SER A 105 4.42 -9.35 1.27
C SER A 105 3.25 -9.95 0.50
N PHE A 106 3.49 -11.06 -0.18
CA PHE A 106 2.50 -11.74 -1.02
C PHE A 106 2.28 -13.17 -0.50
N ASP A 107 1.04 -13.64 -0.49
CA ASP A 107 0.68 -14.99 -0.05
C ASP A 107 -0.04 -15.73 -1.18
N LYS A 108 0.67 -16.69 -1.80
CA LYS A 108 0.17 -17.46 -2.94
C LYS A 108 -1.09 -18.27 -2.62
N GLU A 109 -1.27 -18.68 -1.37
CA GLU A 109 -2.46 -19.44 -0.98
C GLU A 109 -3.71 -18.56 -0.89
N LEU A 110 -3.55 -17.23 -0.94
CA LEU A 110 -4.64 -16.27 -0.91
C LEU A 110 -4.91 -15.64 -2.29
N GLU A 111 -4.17 -16.01 -3.34
CA GLU A 111 -4.28 -15.41 -4.68
C GLU A 111 -5.64 -15.60 -5.34
N THR A 112 -6.30 -16.73 -5.06
CA THR A 112 -7.60 -17.07 -5.63
C THR A 112 -8.77 -16.54 -4.80
N GLU A 113 -8.51 -15.90 -3.66
CA GLU A 113 -9.57 -15.34 -2.83
C GLU A 113 -10.06 -14.02 -3.44
N THR A 114 -11.38 -13.92 -3.63
CA THR A 114 -11.99 -12.78 -4.33
C THR A 114 -12.99 -12.03 -3.47
N ASP A 115 -13.25 -12.48 -2.25
CA ASP A 115 -14.00 -11.72 -1.26
C ASP A 115 -13.04 -10.95 -0.33
N TRP A 116 -13.26 -9.64 -0.20
CA TRP A 116 -12.34 -8.76 0.53
C TRP A 116 -12.26 -9.11 2.01
N ASP A 117 -13.41 -9.31 2.65
CA ASP A 117 -13.49 -9.59 4.08
C ASP A 117 -12.88 -10.95 4.41
N THR A 118 -13.20 -11.97 3.62
CA THR A 118 -12.62 -13.31 3.75
C THR A 118 -11.11 -13.29 3.52
N TRP A 119 -10.64 -12.59 2.49
CA TRP A 119 -9.21 -12.44 2.22
C TRP A 119 -8.49 -11.74 3.37
N ALA A 120 -9.00 -10.60 3.83
CA ALA A 120 -8.38 -9.82 4.89
C ALA A 120 -8.31 -10.59 6.21
N GLN A 121 -9.38 -11.33 6.55
CA GLN A 121 -9.42 -12.20 7.71
C GLN A 121 -8.34 -13.30 7.62
N LYS A 122 -8.29 -14.04 6.50
CA LYS A 122 -7.29 -15.10 6.29
C LYS A 122 -5.85 -14.56 6.31
N ALA A 123 -5.61 -13.43 5.65
CA ALA A 123 -4.31 -12.77 5.64
C ALA A 123 -3.88 -12.40 7.07
N CYS A 124 -4.78 -11.83 7.86
CA CYS A 124 -4.49 -11.46 9.23
C CYS A 124 -4.31 -12.67 10.16
N ASP A 125 -5.11 -13.72 10.05
CA ASP A 125 -4.95 -14.91 10.89
C ASP A 125 -3.58 -15.56 10.71
N ARG A 126 -3.03 -15.52 9.50
CA ARG A 126 -1.72 -16.07 9.17
C ARG A 126 -0.57 -15.14 9.54
N HIS A 127 -0.68 -13.86 9.21
CA HIS A 127 0.48 -12.96 9.15
C HIS A 127 0.53 -11.90 10.24
N ARG A 128 -0.55 -11.68 11.00
CA ARG A 128 -0.66 -10.59 12.00
C ARG A 128 0.50 -10.55 12.99
N LYS A 129 0.91 -11.70 13.53
CA LYS A 129 2.00 -11.77 14.52
C LYS A 129 3.33 -11.29 13.93
N ALA A 130 3.72 -11.82 12.77
CA ALA A 130 4.95 -11.45 12.09
C ALA A 130 4.93 -9.98 11.65
N TRP A 131 3.78 -9.50 11.16
CA TRP A 131 3.60 -8.11 10.78
C TRP A 131 3.76 -7.13 11.96
N TYR A 132 3.16 -7.43 13.12
CA TYR A 132 3.34 -6.60 14.32
C TYR A 132 4.79 -6.55 14.78
N GLN A 133 5.52 -7.67 14.71
CA GLN A 133 6.96 -7.69 15.02
C GLN A 133 7.73 -6.75 14.09
N LYS A 134 7.50 -6.84 12.76
CA LYS A 134 8.11 -5.93 11.78
C LYS A 134 7.80 -4.46 12.07
N LEU A 135 6.54 -4.14 12.39
CA LEU A 135 6.11 -2.78 12.74
C LEU A 135 6.82 -2.24 13.98
N GLN A 136 6.94 -3.04 15.04
CA GLN A 136 7.63 -2.64 16.28
C GLN A 136 9.11 -2.36 16.01
N HIS A 137 9.77 -3.21 15.23
CA HIS A 137 11.17 -2.98 14.82
C HIS A 137 11.33 -1.72 13.99
N ALA A 138 10.44 -1.46 13.03
CA ALA A 138 10.46 -0.23 12.23
C ALA A 138 10.25 1.04 13.08
N GLN A 139 9.39 0.97 14.11
CA GLN A 139 9.17 2.08 15.04
C GLN A 139 10.35 2.31 15.99
N ALA A 140 11.00 1.24 16.47
CA ALA A 140 12.18 1.34 17.33
C ALA A 140 13.38 1.94 16.59
N GLY A 141 13.60 1.57 15.33
CA GLY A 141 14.66 2.15 14.49
C GLY A 141 14.48 3.64 14.20
N SER A 142 13.24 4.14 14.17
CA SER A 142 12.94 5.56 13.94
C SER A 142 13.17 6.45 15.17
N LYS A 143 13.29 5.89 16.38
CA LYS A 143 13.49 6.66 17.63
C LYS A 143 14.97 6.82 18.05
N GLY A 144 15.91 6.22 17.33
CA GLY A 144 17.35 6.27 17.67
C GLY A 144 18.13 7.46 17.07
N GLY A 145 17.47 8.43 16.42
CA GLY A 145 18.13 9.52 15.69
C GLY A 145 18.09 10.91 16.36
N ALA A 146 17.59 11.00 17.60
CA ALA A 146 17.53 12.26 18.34
C ALA A 146 18.13 12.08 19.74
N ASP A 147 19.44 11.84 19.79
CA ASP A 147 20.27 12.23 20.93
C ASP A 147 21.74 12.27 20.50
N GLY A 148 22.30 13.48 20.54
CA GLY A 148 23.73 13.70 20.60
C GLY A 148 24.22 14.96 19.88
N PRO A 149 25.17 15.68 20.49
CA PRO A 149 25.20 16.21 21.86
C PRO A 149 24.84 17.71 21.92
#